data_AF-A0ABD0PI29-F1
#
_entry.id   AF-A0ABD0PI29-F1
#
_cell.length_a   1.000
_cell.length_b   1.000
_cell.length_c   1.000
_cell.angle_alpha   90.00
_cell.angle_beta   90.00
_cell.angle_gamma   90.00
#
_symmetry.space_group_name_H-M   'P 1'
#
loop_
_entity.id
_entity.type
_entity.pdbx_description
1 polymer ?
#
loop_
_entity_poly.entity_id
_entity_poly.type
_entity_poly.pdbx_seq_one_letter_code
_entity_poly.pdbx_strand_id
1 'polypeptide(L)'
;MLEQRTAINRVLAEDRKVNVSITWQDEDVLQSLNKALKPASEFTDILSGENYVTASSLLPVLRLIKEDTLAPSDDDSQLTANLKAGIMSILDEKYKALPEASQQLMRKTTFLDPRYRGDYDPNVEEIKKMIEEEAVILGRKAQSVHSMREEGEQNEEEADIVVDPQPKRKKTLASLLKRKADTVAANLTIPEKVVSEISTYAQESPIHAEQDPLAWWKDNQ
;
A
#
# COMPACT_ATOMS: atom_id res chain seq x y z
N MET A 1 7.45 -10.30 30.71
CA MET A 1 6.84 -10.87 31.94
C MET A 1 7.40 -12.26 32.26
N LEU A 2 7.24 -13.26 31.39
CA LEU A 2 7.87 -14.60 31.57
C LEU A 2 9.39 -14.52 31.78
N GLU A 3 10.07 -13.66 31.01
CA GLU A 3 11.52 -13.41 31.12
C GLU A 3 11.98 -12.88 32.50
N GLN A 4 11.08 -12.26 33.26
CA GLN A 4 11.39 -11.67 34.57
C GLN A 4 10.91 -12.54 35.73
N ARG A 5 10.44 -13.77 35.48
CA ARG A 5 9.90 -14.70 36.49
C ARG A 5 10.80 -14.86 37.71
N THR A 6 12.10 -15.08 37.49
CA THR A 6 13.08 -15.26 38.57
C THR A 6 13.19 -14.02 39.45
N ALA A 7 13.15 -12.82 38.85
CA ALA A 7 13.20 -11.56 39.57
C ALA A 7 11.90 -11.34 40.36
N ILE A 8 10.74 -11.59 39.75
CA ILE A 8 9.43 -11.42 40.40
C ILE A 8 9.28 -12.39 41.58
N ASN A 9 9.58 -13.68 41.39
CA ASN A 9 9.49 -14.67 42.47
C ASN A 9 10.46 -14.37 43.62
N ARG A 10 11.64 -13.81 43.33
CA ARG A 10 12.57 -13.36 44.36
C ARG A 10 11.98 -12.24 45.21
N VAL A 11 11.42 -11.21 44.58
CA VAL A 11 10.79 -10.08 45.30
C VAL A 11 9.59 -10.55 46.12
N LEU A 12 8.76 -11.43 45.57
CA LEU A 12 7.61 -12.00 46.29
C LEU A 12 8.04 -12.85 47.48
N ALA A 13 9.12 -13.63 47.36
CA ALA A 13 9.66 -14.41 48.47
C ALA A 13 10.30 -13.56 49.59
N GLU A 14 10.77 -12.35 49.27
CA GLU A 14 11.32 -11.40 50.23
C GLU A 14 10.21 -10.72 51.06
N ASP A 15 8.96 -10.65 50.56
CA ASP A 15 7.80 -10.14 51.29
C ASP A 15 7.14 -11.20 52.20
N ARG A 16 7.51 -11.19 53.47
CA ARG A 16 7.00 -12.13 54.48
C ARG A 16 5.50 -12.00 54.79
N LYS A 17 4.82 -10.95 54.29
CA LYS A 17 3.38 -10.75 54.53
C LYS A 17 2.51 -11.47 53.49
N VAL A 18 3.06 -11.84 52.33
CA VAL A 18 2.30 -12.35 51.20
C VAL A 18 2.95 -13.63 50.69
N ASN A 19 2.41 -14.80 51.07
CA ASN A 19 2.92 -16.10 50.61
C ASN A 19 2.34 -16.43 49.23
N VAL A 20 2.71 -15.63 48.21
CA VAL A 20 2.23 -15.79 46.83
C VAL A 20 3.43 -16.06 45.93
N SER A 21 3.33 -17.13 45.13
CA SER A 21 4.33 -17.52 44.13
C SER A 21 3.64 -17.73 42.79
N ILE A 22 4.30 -17.36 41.69
CA ILE A 22 3.79 -17.67 40.34
C ILE A 22 3.76 -19.19 40.16
N THR A 23 2.57 -19.75 40.02
CA THR A 23 2.36 -21.17 39.83
C THR A 23 2.59 -21.58 38.37
N TRP A 24 2.64 -22.88 38.11
CA TRP A 24 2.70 -23.40 36.75
C TRP A 24 1.42 -23.07 35.94
N GLN A 25 0.27 -22.91 36.61
CA GLN A 25 -0.99 -22.54 35.96
C GLN A 25 -0.94 -21.07 35.51
N ASP A 26 -0.40 -20.19 36.35
CA ASP A 26 -0.18 -18.79 35.98
C ASP A 26 0.77 -18.69 34.78
N GLU A 27 1.79 -19.55 34.74
CA GLU A 27 2.74 -19.62 33.65
C GLU A 27 2.10 -20.09 32.33
N ASP A 28 1.25 -21.11 32.37
CA ASP A 28 0.51 -21.60 31.21
C ASP A 28 -0.46 -20.55 30.63
N VAL A 29 -1.12 -19.79 31.51
CA VAL A 29 -1.97 -18.65 31.12
C VAL A 29 -1.13 -17.56 30.45
N LEU A 30 0.01 -17.18 31.03
CA LEU A 30 0.91 -16.17 30.46
C LEU A 30 1.49 -16.60 29.11
N GLN A 31 1.82 -17.88 28.95
CA GLN A 31 2.28 -18.43 27.67
C GLN A 31 1.18 -18.40 26.61
N SER A 32 -0.06 -18.79 26.97
CA SER A 32 -1.22 -18.71 26.07
C SER A 32 -1.50 -17.27 25.63
N LEU A 33 -1.44 -16.32 26.56
CA LEU A 33 -1.58 -14.88 26.24
C LEU A 33 -0.49 -14.41 25.30
N ASN A 34 0.76 -14.77 25.57
CA ASN A 34 1.89 -14.39 24.73
C ASN A 34 1.76 -14.99 23.32
N LYS A 35 1.35 -16.26 23.20
CA LYS A 35 1.14 -16.93 21.89
C LYS A 35 0.08 -16.20 21.05
N ALA A 36 -1.01 -15.75 21.67
CA ALA A 36 -2.07 -15.02 20.96
C ALA A 36 -1.70 -13.57 20.63
N LEU A 37 -1.03 -12.86 21.54
CA LEU A 37 -0.81 -11.41 21.43
C LEU A 37 0.52 -11.03 20.77
N LYS A 38 1.54 -11.89 20.85
CA LYS A 38 2.87 -11.60 20.30
C LYS A 38 2.82 -11.26 18.81
N PRO A 39 2.08 -11.99 17.96
CA PRO A 39 2.03 -11.62 16.55
C PRO A 39 1.36 -10.28 16.30
N ALA A 40 0.27 -9.97 17.02
CA ALA A 40 -0.39 -8.66 16.91
C ALA A 40 0.54 -7.50 17.33
N SER A 41 1.39 -7.74 18.34
CA SER A 41 2.45 -6.79 18.73
C SER A 41 3.46 -6.59 17.61
N GLU A 42 3.99 -7.66 17.03
CA GLU A 42 4.98 -7.60 15.94
C GLU A 42 4.42 -6.87 14.71
N PHE A 43 3.16 -7.16 14.33
CA PHE A 43 2.50 -6.45 13.25
C PHE A 43 2.29 -4.97 13.56
N THR A 44 1.98 -4.61 14.81
CA THR A 44 1.81 -3.21 15.21
C THR A 44 3.15 -2.46 15.12
N ASP A 45 4.23 -3.08 15.56
CA ASP A 45 5.58 -2.51 15.48
C ASP A 45 6.01 -2.28 14.02
N ILE A 46 5.73 -3.26 13.15
CA ILE A 46 5.94 -3.15 11.71
C ILE A 46 5.02 -2.04 11.15
N LEU A 47 3.71 -2.09 11.30
CA LEU A 47 2.81 -1.10 10.70
C LEU A 47 3.03 0.33 11.20
N SER A 48 3.65 0.51 12.37
CA SER A 48 4.02 1.81 12.93
C SER A 48 5.34 2.38 12.38
N GLY A 49 6.03 1.64 11.50
CA GLY A 49 7.22 2.13 10.82
C GLY A 49 6.91 3.24 9.80
N GLU A 50 7.84 4.19 9.66
CA GLU A 50 7.71 5.33 8.73
C GLU A 50 8.59 5.22 7.47
N ASN A 51 9.42 4.17 7.38
CA ASN A 51 10.40 4.01 6.29
C ASN A 51 9.85 3.30 5.04
N TYR A 52 8.55 3.03 4.99
CA TYR A 52 7.89 2.39 3.84
C TYR A 52 6.42 2.79 3.72
N VAL A 53 5.84 2.52 2.56
CA VAL A 53 4.42 2.78 2.28
C VAL A 53 3.55 1.80 3.07
N THR A 54 2.94 2.28 4.15
CA THR A 54 2.09 1.47 5.02
C THR A 54 0.66 1.31 4.48
N ALA A 55 0.12 2.35 3.84
CA ALA A 55 -1.27 2.36 3.40
C ALA A 55 -1.62 1.28 2.35
N SER A 56 -0.71 0.95 1.44
CA SER A 56 -0.90 -0.11 0.45
C SER A 56 -0.74 -1.52 1.04
N SER A 57 0.02 -1.67 2.13
CA SER A 57 0.26 -2.95 2.79
C SER A 57 -0.84 -3.34 3.78
N LEU A 58 -1.76 -2.43 4.12
CA LEU A 58 -2.85 -2.71 5.08
C LEU A 58 -3.70 -3.92 4.68
N LEU A 59 -4.17 -3.99 3.43
CA LEU A 59 -5.04 -5.08 2.99
C LEU A 59 -4.30 -6.44 2.93
N PRO A 60 -3.07 -6.53 2.37
CA PRO A 60 -2.22 -7.71 2.49
C PRO A 60 -1.97 -8.17 3.92
N VAL A 61 -1.64 -7.24 4.82
CA VAL A 61 -1.36 -7.55 6.22
C VAL A 61 -2.61 -8.03 6.94
N LEU A 62 -3.77 -7.43 6.68
CA LEU A 62 -5.04 -7.92 7.24
C LEU A 62 -5.36 -9.34 6.78
N ARG A 63 -5.11 -9.65 5.51
CA ARG A 63 -5.28 -11.00 4.99
C ARG A 63 -4.33 -11.98 5.70
N LEU A 64 -3.05 -11.64 5.81
CA LEU A 64 -2.05 -12.46 6.49
C LEU A 64 -2.42 -12.72 7.96
N ILE A 65 -2.85 -11.67 8.69
CA ILE A 65 -3.29 -11.80 10.08
C ILE A 65 -4.48 -12.77 10.18
N LYS A 66 -5.42 -12.70 9.24
CA LYS A 66 -6.65 -13.50 9.25
C LYS A 66 -6.42 -14.95 8.88
N GLU A 67 -5.63 -15.18 7.84
CA GLU A 67 -5.50 -16.48 7.18
C GLU A 67 -4.35 -17.33 7.75
N ASP A 68 -3.35 -16.70 8.36
CA ASP A 68 -2.16 -17.38 8.85
C ASP A 68 -1.96 -17.13 10.35
N THR A 69 -1.80 -15.88 10.76
CA THR A 69 -1.32 -15.55 12.11
C THR A 69 -2.33 -15.87 13.23
N LEU A 70 -3.57 -15.40 13.07
CA LEU A 70 -4.65 -15.61 14.03
C LEU A 70 -5.58 -16.73 13.58
N ALA A 71 -5.19 -17.49 12.56
CA ALA A 71 -5.92 -18.68 12.16
C ALA A 71 -5.95 -19.69 13.32
N PRO A 72 -7.06 -20.42 13.49
CA PRO A 72 -7.13 -21.51 14.45
C PRO A 72 -6.04 -22.54 14.16
N SER A 73 -5.32 -22.96 15.20
CA SER A 73 -4.33 -24.04 15.12
C SER A 73 -4.71 -25.15 16.09
N ASP A 74 -4.49 -26.41 15.68
CA ASP A 74 -4.72 -27.58 16.55
C ASP A 74 -3.82 -27.56 17.80
N ASP A 75 -2.70 -26.82 17.76
CA ASP A 75 -1.77 -26.64 18.88
C ASP A 75 -2.20 -25.50 19.83
N ASP A 76 -3.35 -24.86 19.60
CA ASP A 76 -3.83 -23.78 20.45
C ASP A 76 -4.54 -24.31 21.69
N SER A 77 -4.15 -23.78 22.86
CA SER A 77 -4.96 -23.93 24.07
C SER A 77 -6.33 -23.28 23.86
N GLN A 78 -7.36 -23.74 24.58
CA GLN A 78 -8.70 -23.14 24.50
C GLN A 78 -8.66 -21.62 24.73
N LEU A 79 -7.80 -21.16 25.65
CA LEU A 79 -7.59 -19.74 25.91
C LEU A 79 -7.00 -19.02 24.69
N THR A 80 -5.96 -19.59 24.07
CA THR A 80 -5.33 -19.02 22.86
C THR A 80 -6.32 -18.93 21.71
N ALA A 81 -7.11 -19.97 21.46
CA ALA A 81 -8.13 -19.98 20.41
C ALA A 81 -9.20 -18.91 20.65
N ASN A 82 -9.70 -18.78 21.89
CA ASN A 82 -10.67 -17.75 22.24
C ASN A 82 -10.11 -16.33 22.08
N LEU A 83 -8.84 -16.11 22.45
CA LEU A 83 -8.17 -14.83 22.28
C LEU A 83 -7.99 -14.48 20.81
N LYS A 84 -7.49 -15.41 19.98
CA LYS A 84 -7.35 -15.23 18.54
C LYS A 84 -8.70 -14.87 17.90
N ALA A 85 -9.76 -15.60 18.23
CA ALA A 85 -11.11 -15.32 17.74
C ALA A 85 -11.62 -13.93 18.19
N GLY A 86 -11.35 -13.53 19.43
CA GLY A 86 -11.69 -12.20 19.94
C GLY A 86 -10.98 -11.08 19.19
N ILE A 87 -9.66 -11.22 18.97
CA ILE A 87 -8.87 -10.25 18.20
C ILE A 87 -9.39 -10.18 16.76
N MET A 88 -9.65 -11.32 16.12
CA MET A 88 -10.21 -11.41 14.77
C MET A 88 -11.54 -10.65 14.66
N SER A 89 -12.44 -10.87 15.62
CA SER A 89 -13.75 -10.21 15.67
C SER A 89 -13.60 -8.69 15.79
N ILE A 90 -12.69 -8.21 16.66
CA ILE A 90 -12.43 -6.78 16.83
C ILE A 90 -11.87 -6.17 15.55
N LEU A 91 -10.91 -6.83 14.90
CA LEU A 91 -10.36 -6.35 13.63
C LEU A 91 -11.45 -6.27 12.56
N ASP A 92 -12.25 -7.31 12.39
CA ASP A 92 -13.35 -7.32 11.43
C ASP A 92 -14.35 -6.18 11.67
N GLU A 93 -14.76 -5.98 12.93
CA GLU A 93 -15.68 -4.90 13.30
C GLU A 93 -15.07 -3.53 12.98
N LYS A 94 -13.81 -3.30 13.37
CA LYS A 94 -13.12 -2.02 13.17
C LYS A 94 -12.96 -1.68 11.69
N TYR A 95 -12.52 -2.63 10.87
CA TYR A 95 -12.31 -2.39 9.44
C TYR A 95 -13.61 -2.29 8.65
N LYS A 96 -14.67 -3.02 9.03
CA LYS A 96 -16.02 -2.86 8.45
C LYS A 96 -16.67 -1.53 8.83
N ALA A 97 -16.37 -1.00 10.01
CA ALA A 97 -16.89 0.28 10.49
C ALA A 97 -16.14 1.51 9.95
N LEU A 98 -15.06 1.32 9.17
CA LEU A 98 -14.35 2.45 8.54
C LEU A 98 -15.28 3.19 7.56
N PRO A 99 -15.15 4.53 7.44
CA PRO A 99 -15.84 5.26 6.40
C PRO A 99 -15.54 4.69 5.02
N GLU A 100 -16.53 4.72 4.12
CA GLU A 100 -16.40 4.20 2.75
C GLU A 100 -15.17 4.78 2.04
N ALA A 101 -14.92 6.08 2.19
CA ALA A 101 -13.74 6.73 1.61
C ALA A 101 -12.41 6.12 2.10
N SER A 102 -12.31 5.70 3.36
CA SER A 102 -11.12 5.07 3.92
C SER A 102 -10.95 3.63 3.41
N GLN A 103 -12.05 2.90 3.27
CA GLN A 103 -12.04 1.55 2.67
C GLN A 103 -11.59 1.63 1.21
N GLN A 104 -12.17 2.55 0.43
CA GLN A 104 -11.78 2.79 -0.97
C GLN A 104 -10.33 3.23 -1.09
N LEU A 105 -9.87 4.13 -0.23
CA LEU A 105 -8.47 4.56 -0.21
C LEU A 105 -7.54 3.36 -0.02
N MET A 106 -7.78 2.51 0.99
CA MET A 106 -6.99 1.32 1.26
C MET A 106 -6.97 0.35 0.05
N ARG A 107 -8.12 0.15 -0.59
CA ARG A 107 -8.24 -0.71 -1.78
C ARG A 107 -7.46 -0.13 -2.97
N LYS A 108 -7.59 1.17 -3.23
CA LYS A 108 -6.87 1.88 -4.29
C LYS A 108 -5.36 1.91 -4.07
N THR A 109 -4.89 2.22 -2.86
CA THR A 109 -3.46 2.22 -2.55
C THR A 109 -2.86 0.82 -2.68
N THR A 110 -3.60 -0.22 -2.32
CA THR A 110 -3.18 -1.61 -2.53
C THR A 110 -3.08 -1.94 -4.02
N PHE A 111 -4.06 -1.54 -4.84
CA PHE A 111 -4.01 -1.76 -6.29
C PHE A 111 -2.84 -1.03 -6.96
N LEU A 112 -2.61 0.23 -6.58
CA LEU A 112 -1.55 1.10 -7.12
C LEU A 112 -0.15 0.74 -6.60
N ASP A 113 -0.03 -0.24 -5.71
CA ASP A 113 1.26 -0.75 -5.30
C ASP A 113 1.72 -1.85 -6.27
N PRO A 114 2.85 -1.66 -6.99
CA PRO A 114 3.35 -2.60 -7.98
C PRO A 114 3.76 -3.95 -7.38
N ARG A 115 3.83 -4.08 -6.04
CA ARG A 115 4.05 -5.36 -5.35
C ARG A 115 2.79 -6.23 -5.28
N TYR A 116 1.60 -5.64 -5.44
CA TYR A 116 0.32 -6.31 -5.21
C TYR A 116 -0.60 -6.31 -6.43
N ARG A 117 -0.66 -5.21 -7.20
CA ARG A 117 -1.38 -5.06 -8.48
C ARG A 117 -2.83 -5.61 -8.52
N GLY A 118 -3.52 -5.65 -7.38
CA GLY A 118 -4.91 -6.09 -7.28
C GLY A 118 -5.14 -7.50 -6.71
N ASP A 119 -4.09 -8.27 -6.40
CA ASP A 119 -4.21 -9.65 -5.87
C ASP A 119 -4.93 -9.74 -4.51
N TYR A 120 -5.09 -8.60 -3.84
CA TYR A 120 -5.66 -8.52 -2.50
C TYR A 120 -7.11 -8.06 -2.43
N ASP A 121 -7.72 -7.71 -3.56
CA ASP A 121 -9.09 -7.19 -3.62
C ASP A 121 -10.02 -8.10 -4.43
N PRO A 122 -11.12 -8.63 -3.85
CA PRO A 122 -12.06 -9.46 -4.59
C PRO A 122 -12.87 -8.70 -5.66
N ASN A 123 -12.98 -7.37 -5.56
CA ASN A 123 -13.63 -6.53 -6.58
C ASN A 123 -12.61 -5.58 -7.23
N VAL A 124 -11.48 -6.14 -7.67
CA VAL A 124 -10.40 -5.39 -8.34
C VAL A 124 -10.89 -4.58 -9.55
N GLU A 125 -11.83 -5.10 -10.34
CA GLU A 125 -12.39 -4.40 -11.51
C GLU A 125 -13.15 -3.12 -11.14
N GLU A 126 -13.85 -3.14 -10.00
CA GLU A 126 -14.54 -1.96 -9.47
C GLU A 126 -13.53 -0.87 -9.10
N ILE A 127 -12.46 -1.27 -8.41
CA ILE A 127 -11.37 -0.37 -8.00
C ILE A 127 -10.62 0.18 -9.21
N LYS A 128 -10.33 -0.68 -10.20
CA LYS A 128 -9.72 -0.28 -11.46
C LYS A 128 -10.53 0.82 -12.14
N LYS A 129 -11.85 0.64 -12.26
CA LYS A 129 -12.75 1.64 -12.83
C LYS A 129 -12.75 2.96 -12.05
N MET A 130 -12.77 2.92 -10.71
CA MET A 130 -12.69 4.14 -9.89
C MET A 130 -11.37 4.90 -10.12
N ILE A 131 -10.25 4.18 -10.24
CA ILE A 131 -8.94 4.77 -10.51
C ILE A 131 -8.90 5.38 -11.91
N GLU A 132 -9.44 4.69 -12.92
CA GLU A 132 -9.57 5.20 -14.28
C GLU A 132 -10.37 6.51 -14.32
N GLU A 133 -11.52 6.57 -13.65
CA GLU A 133 -12.36 7.77 -13.58
C GLU A 133 -11.61 8.96 -12.93
N GLU A 134 -10.93 8.71 -11.82
CA GLU A 134 -10.13 9.74 -11.12
C GLU A 134 -8.93 10.20 -11.96
N ALA A 135 -8.21 9.28 -12.60
CA ALA A 135 -7.07 9.58 -13.46
C ALA A 135 -7.50 10.40 -14.70
N VAL A 136 -8.66 10.11 -15.29
CA VAL A 136 -9.21 10.92 -16.39
C VAL A 136 -9.53 12.35 -15.94
N ILE A 137 -10.11 12.52 -14.76
CA ILE A 137 -10.39 13.85 -14.19
C ILE A 137 -9.09 14.63 -13.98
N LEU A 138 -8.08 13.99 -13.39
CA LEU A 138 -6.76 14.59 -13.16
C LEU A 138 -6.06 14.95 -14.47
N GLY A 139 -6.08 14.06 -15.47
CA GLY A 139 -5.49 14.31 -16.79
C GLY A 139 -6.14 15.49 -17.53
N ARG A 140 -7.47 15.60 -17.48
CA ARG A 140 -8.20 16.76 -18.05
C ARG A 140 -7.82 18.06 -17.34
N LYS A 141 -7.71 18.04 -16.01
CA LYS A 141 -7.30 19.22 -15.22
C LYS A 141 -5.88 19.65 -15.57
N ALA A 142 -4.95 18.70 -15.72
CA ALA A 142 -3.57 18.99 -16.11
C ALA A 142 -3.48 19.63 -17.51
N GLN A 143 -4.24 19.13 -18.49
CA GLN A 143 -4.31 19.74 -19.82
C GLN A 143 -4.88 21.16 -19.79
N SER A 144 -5.94 21.40 -19.01
CA SER A 144 -6.52 22.75 -18.88
C SER A 144 -5.53 23.76 -18.28
N VAL A 145 -4.73 23.36 -17.29
CA VAL A 145 -3.69 24.21 -16.69
C VAL A 145 -2.55 24.48 -17.69
N HIS A 146 -2.19 23.47 -18.49
CA HIS A 146 -1.16 23.61 -19.52
C HIS A 146 -1.58 24.60 -20.63
N SER A 147 -2.82 24.50 -21.11
CA SER A 147 -3.38 25.43 -22.11
C SER A 147 -3.39 26.88 -21.62
N MET A 148 -3.71 27.13 -20.33
CA MET A 148 -3.68 28.48 -19.75
C MET A 148 -2.27 29.07 -19.61
N ARG A 149 -1.25 28.20 -19.49
CA ARG A 149 0.16 28.61 -19.40
C ARG A 149 0.75 28.92 -20.77
N GLU A 150 0.43 28.11 -21.78
CA GLU A 150 0.87 28.34 -23.17
C GLU A 150 0.25 29.63 -23.77
N GLU A 151 -1.01 29.96 -23.45
CA GLU A 151 -1.61 31.24 -23.86
C GLU A 151 -0.98 32.47 -23.16
N GLY A 152 -0.39 32.28 -21.98
CA GLY A 152 0.36 33.33 -21.27
C GLY A 152 1.77 33.56 -21.83
N GLU A 153 2.44 32.49 -22.25
CA GLU A 153 3.80 32.55 -22.83
C GLU A 153 3.77 33.00 -24.32
N GLN A 154 2.69 32.75 -25.07
CA GLN A 154 2.55 33.21 -26.46
C GLN A 154 2.28 34.73 -26.62
N ASN A 155 1.89 35.45 -25.56
CA ASN A 155 1.65 36.89 -25.61
C ASN A 155 2.89 37.76 -25.30
N GLU A 156 4.04 37.17 -24.95
CA GLU A 156 5.30 37.91 -24.71
C GLU A 156 6.35 37.78 -25.83
N GLU A 157 6.08 37.02 -26.90
CA GLU A 157 7.02 36.83 -28.03
C GLU A 157 6.57 37.49 -29.35
N GLU A 158 5.76 38.55 -29.32
CA GLU A 158 5.65 39.52 -30.43
C GLU A 158 6.57 40.73 -30.19
N ALA A 159 7.87 40.48 -30.00
CA ALA A 159 8.90 41.48 -30.23
C ALA A 159 10.18 40.81 -30.72
N ASP A 160 10.54 41.18 -31.96
CA ASP A 160 11.82 40.95 -32.65
C ASP A 160 12.01 39.64 -33.44
N ILE A 161 11.71 39.75 -34.74
CA ILE A 161 12.13 38.83 -35.79
C ILE A 161 13.63 39.02 -36.01
N VAL A 162 14.45 38.12 -35.46
CA VAL A 162 15.82 37.89 -35.96
C VAL A 162 15.94 36.43 -36.36
N VAL A 163 15.93 36.20 -37.68
CA VAL A 163 16.14 34.90 -38.31
C VAL A 163 17.63 34.55 -38.23
N ASP A 164 17.98 33.52 -37.46
CA ASP A 164 19.27 32.82 -37.54
C ASP A 164 19.03 31.31 -37.84
N PRO A 165 19.75 30.68 -38.80
CA PRO A 165 19.36 29.39 -39.34
C PRO A 165 19.92 28.23 -38.47
N GLN A 166 19.03 27.52 -37.78
CA GLN A 166 19.36 26.30 -37.04
C GLN A 166 19.89 25.18 -37.97
N PRO A 167 20.96 24.46 -37.59
CA PRO A 167 21.56 23.42 -38.41
C PRO A 167 20.63 22.20 -38.54
N LYS A 168 20.46 21.72 -39.77
CA LYS A 168 19.60 20.57 -40.13
C LYS A 168 19.94 19.33 -39.28
N ARG A 169 19.13 19.04 -38.26
CA ARG A 169 19.22 17.80 -37.47
C ARG A 169 19.07 16.59 -38.42
N LYS A 170 20.07 15.72 -38.46
CA LYS A 170 20.07 14.50 -39.28
C LYS A 170 18.90 13.61 -38.87
N LYS A 171 18.00 13.32 -39.82
CA LYS A 171 16.86 12.40 -39.63
C LYS A 171 17.41 10.98 -39.44
N THR A 172 17.54 10.53 -38.21
CA THR A 172 17.83 9.13 -37.88
C THR A 172 16.56 8.27 -38.02
N LEU A 173 16.71 6.96 -38.23
CA LEU A 173 15.56 6.03 -38.20
C LEU A 173 14.77 6.17 -36.89
N ALA A 174 15.46 6.35 -35.76
CA ALA A 174 14.86 6.67 -34.48
C ALA A 174 13.98 7.93 -34.53
N SER A 175 14.41 9.01 -35.20
CA SER A 175 13.62 10.24 -35.35
C SER A 175 12.40 10.13 -36.29
N LEU A 176 12.38 9.13 -37.17
CA LEU A 176 11.23 8.84 -38.07
C LEU A 176 10.22 7.93 -37.39
N LEU A 177 10.70 6.90 -36.69
CA LEU A 177 9.88 6.01 -35.87
C LEU A 177 9.25 6.75 -34.69
N LYS A 178 10.03 7.58 -33.98
CA LYS A 178 9.53 8.42 -32.89
C LYS A 178 8.43 9.35 -33.37
N ARG A 179 8.61 10.02 -34.51
CA ARG A 179 7.56 10.87 -35.09
C ARG A 179 6.27 10.11 -35.40
N LYS A 180 6.36 8.87 -35.88
CA LYS A 180 5.20 8.03 -36.17
C LYS A 180 4.52 7.57 -34.88
N ALA A 181 5.30 7.19 -33.85
CA ALA A 181 4.80 6.86 -32.52
C ALA A 181 4.13 8.08 -31.85
N ASP A 182 4.77 9.25 -31.92
CA ASP A 182 4.25 10.52 -31.40
C ASP A 182 2.93 10.90 -32.09
N THR A 183 2.81 10.72 -33.42
CA THR A 183 1.53 10.97 -34.12
C THR A 183 0.42 9.98 -33.73
N VAL A 184 0.75 8.73 -33.39
CA VAL A 184 -0.26 7.75 -32.95
C VAL A 184 -0.66 8.02 -31.49
N ALA A 185 0.29 8.36 -30.62
CA ALA A 185 0.05 8.72 -29.23
C ALA A 185 -0.63 10.09 -29.07
N ALA A 186 -0.42 11.03 -30.01
CA ALA A 186 -1.10 12.33 -30.03
C ALA A 186 -2.59 12.22 -30.40
N ASN A 187 -3.00 11.13 -31.07
CA ASN A 187 -4.39 10.95 -31.51
C ASN A 187 -5.30 10.29 -30.47
N LEU A 188 -4.76 9.72 -29.39
CA LEU A 188 -5.57 9.13 -28.33
C LEU A 188 -6.14 10.22 -27.41
N THR A 189 -7.42 10.10 -27.11
CA THR A 189 -8.08 10.91 -26.08
C THR A 189 -7.53 10.56 -24.69
N ILE A 190 -7.64 11.47 -23.71
CA ILE A 190 -7.20 11.20 -22.32
C ILE A 190 -7.79 9.89 -21.77
N PRO A 191 -9.11 9.61 -21.92
CA PRO A 191 -9.67 8.35 -21.43
C PRO A 191 -9.01 7.10 -22.02
N GLU A 192 -8.73 7.10 -23.31
CA GLU A 192 -8.10 5.96 -23.98
C GLU A 192 -6.66 5.73 -23.49
N LYS A 193 -5.91 6.81 -23.23
CA LYS A 193 -4.56 6.73 -22.65
C LYS A 193 -4.60 6.14 -21.25
N VAL A 194 -5.46 6.66 -20.39
CA VAL A 194 -5.60 6.20 -19.00
C VAL A 194 -5.99 4.72 -18.93
N VAL A 195 -6.98 4.29 -19.71
CA VAL A 195 -7.41 2.88 -19.75
C VAL A 195 -6.27 1.97 -20.23
N SER A 196 -5.52 2.41 -21.25
CA SER A 196 -4.36 1.67 -21.77
C SER A 196 -3.24 1.56 -20.74
N GLU A 197 -2.89 2.65 -20.06
CA GLU A 197 -1.84 2.69 -19.03
C GLU A 197 -2.20 1.80 -17.84
N ILE A 198 -3.41 1.95 -17.28
CA ILE A 198 -3.87 1.16 -16.13
C ILE A 198 -3.99 -0.33 -16.50
N SER A 199 -4.44 -0.65 -17.71
CA SER A 199 -4.50 -2.05 -18.17
C SER A 199 -3.11 -2.66 -18.39
N THR A 200 -2.15 -1.87 -18.89
CA THR A 200 -0.75 -2.32 -19.02
C THR A 200 -0.15 -2.59 -17.65
N TYR A 201 -0.29 -1.62 -16.73
CA TYR A 201 0.14 -1.74 -15.35
C TYR A 201 -0.43 -3.00 -14.65
N ALA A 202 -1.72 -3.29 -14.83
CA ALA A 202 -2.38 -4.43 -14.21
C ALA A 202 -1.89 -5.80 -14.75
N GLN A 203 -1.30 -5.85 -15.95
CA GLN A 203 -0.81 -7.08 -16.57
C GLN A 203 0.67 -7.36 -16.33
N GLU A 204 1.42 -6.36 -15.85
CA GLU A 204 2.82 -6.54 -15.50
C GLU A 204 3.01 -7.44 -14.29
N SER A 205 4.14 -8.12 -14.22
CA SER A 205 4.48 -8.94 -13.06
C SER A 205 4.71 -8.08 -11.81
N PRO A 206 4.25 -8.53 -10.63
CA PRO A 206 4.56 -7.85 -9.38
C PRO A 206 6.06 -7.73 -9.15
N ILE A 207 6.49 -6.60 -8.60
CA ILE A 207 7.88 -6.42 -8.19
C ILE A 207 8.15 -7.17 -6.87
N HIS A 208 9.42 -7.36 -6.53
CA HIS A 208 9.80 -8.05 -5.28
C HIS A 208 9.30 -7.29 -4.04
N ALA A 209 8.88 -8.01 -2.99
CA ALA A 209 8.24 -7.43 -1.79
C ALA A 209 9.10 -6.37 -1.06
N GLU A 210 10.42 -6.55 -1.08
CA GLU A 210 11.42 -5.64 -0.47
C GLU A 210 11.79 -4.43 -1.33
N GLN A 211 11.28 -4.33 -2.56
CA GLN A 211 11.54 -3.15 -3.40
C GLN A 211 10.66 -1.98 -2.99
N ASP A 212 11.18 -0.76 -3.12
CA ASP A 212 10.42 0.45 -2.85
C ASP A 212 9.42 0.73 -4.00
N PRO A 213 8.10 0.67 -3.75
CA PRO A 213 7.09 0.93 -4.77
C PRO A 213 7.14 2.37 -5.30
N LEU A 214 7.60 3.34 -4.51
CA LEU A 214 7.71 4.74 -4.95
C LEU A 214 8.88 4.94 -5.90
N ALA A 215 10.00 4.27 -5.64
CA ALA A 215 11.13 4.24 -6.56
C ALA A 215 10.72 3.63 -7.92
N TRP A 216 9.93 2.56 -7.90
CA TRP A 216 9.39 1.97 -9.13
C TRP A 216 8.53 2.96 -9.91
N TRP A 217 7.59 3.65 -9.27
CA TRP A 217 6.76 4.65 -9.95
C TRP A 217 7.58 5.78 -10.56
N LYS A 218 8.67 6.20 -9.89
CA LYS A 218 9.58 7.23 -10.40
C LYS A 218 10.32 6.79 -11.67
N ASP A 219 10.71 5.52 -11.74
CA ASP A 219 11.45 4.96 -12.88
C ASP A 219 10.53 4.65 -14.08
N ASN A 220 9.21 4.62 -13.88
CA ASN A 220 8.20 4.25 -14.88
C ASN A 220 7.21 5.40 -15.23
N GLN A 221 7.64 6.66 -15.08
CA GLN A 221 6.86 7.84 -15.52
C GLN A 221 6.91 8.12 -17.02
#